data_AF-A0AAW7YXT1-F1
#
_entry.id   AF-A0AAW7YXT1-F1
#
_cell.length_a   1.000
_cell.length_b   1.000
_cell.length_c   1.000
_cell.angle_alpha   90.00
_cell.angle_beta   90.00
_cell.angle_gamma   90.00
#
_symmetry.space_group_name_H-M   'P 1'
#
loop_
_entity.id
_entity.type
_entity.pdbx_description
1 polymer ?
#
loop_
_entity_poly.entity_id
_entity_poly.type
_entity_poly.pdbx_seq_one_letter_code
_entity_poly.pdbx_strand_id
1 'polypeptide(L)' 'MADEGVTHFGGAPIVLNLLINAVESDRREFDHTVEVFTAGAPPAPAILAKIEPMGFNITQVYGLTETYGPATECT' A
#
# COMPACT_ATOMS: atom_id res chain seq x y z
N MET A 1 -10.66 6.34 2.31
CA MET A 1 -10.50 5.75 0.96
C MET A 1 -11.85 5.59 0.29
N ALA A 2 -12.79 4.87 0.92
CA ALA A 2 -14.16 4.70 0.41
C ALA A 2 -14.95 6.01 0.26
N ASP A 3 -15.10 6.82 1.32
CA ASP A 3 -15.93 8.06 1.25
C ASP A 3 -15.38 9.12 0.28
N GLU A 4 -14.06 9.27 0.23
CA GLU A 4 -13.41 10.36 -0.52
C GLU A 4 -12.91 9.93 -1.92
N GLY A 5 -13.19 8.69 -2.36
CA GLY A 5 -12.74 8.19 -3.66
C GLY A 5 -11.21 8.21 -3.85
N VAL A 6 -10.45 7.91 -2.79
CA VAL A 6 -8.98 7.97 -2.83
C VAL A 6 -8.46 6.89 -3.78
N THR A 7 -7.70 7.28 -4.80
CA THR A 7 -7.13 6.37 -5.81
C THR A 7 -5.65 6.05 -5.57
N HIS A 8 -4.93 6.89 -4.82
CA HIS A 8 -3.50 6.72 -4.55
C HIS A 8 -3.19 6.98 -3.07
N PHE A 9 -2.33 6.16 -2.48
CA PHE A 9 -1.89 6.29 -1.10
C PHE A 9 -0.40 5.92 -0.95
N GLY A 10 0.35 6.71 -0.16
CA GLY A 10 1.74 6.42 0.18
C GLY A 10 1.85 5.99 1.63
N GLY A 11 2.47 4.84 1.90
CA GLY A 11 2.57 4.32 3.26
C GLY A 11 3.73 3.34 3.48
N ALA A 12 4.28 3.35 4.69
CA ALA A 12 5.29 2.37 5.09
C ALA A 12 4.67 0.95 5.14
N PRO A 13 5.47 -0.12 4.93
CA PRO A 13 4.96 -1.50 4.92
C PRO A 13 4.21 -1.89 6.20
N ILE A 14 4.54 -1.27 7.34
CA ILE A 14 3.85 -1.50 8.62
C ILE A 14 2.39 -1.03 8.61
N VAL A 15 2.07 0.03 7.88
CA VAL A 15 0.69 0.52 7.73
C VAL A 15 -0.13 -0.48 6.91
N LEU A 16 0.47 -1.07 5.88
CA LEU A 16 -0.16 -2.12 5.07
C LEU A 16 -0.44 -3.36 5.90
N ASN A 17 0.51 -3.75 6.75
CA ASN A 17 0.33 -4.85 7.69
C ASN A 17 -0.83 -4.58 8.66
N LEU A 18 -0.95 -3.34 9.16
CA LEU A 18 -2.04 -2.94 10.04
C LEU A 18 -3.41 -3.01 9.33
N LEU A 19 -3.49 -2.59 8.06
CA LEU A 19 -4.71 -2.72 7.25
C LEU A 19 -5.12 -4.18 7.02
N ILE A 20 -4.16 -5.05 6.71
CA ILE A 20 -4.37 -6.49 6.51
C ILE A 20 -4.86 -7.18 7.79
N ASN A 21 -4.42 -6.71 8.96
CA ASN A 21 -4.78 -7.27 10.26
C ASN A 21 -5.90 -6.51 10.97
N ALA A 22 -6.46 -5.46 10.36
CA ALA A 22 -7.59 -4.73 10.92
C ALA A 22 -8.79 -5.66 11.10
N VAL A 23 -9.55 -5.47 12.18
CA VAL A 23 -10.79 -6.21 12.41
C VAL A 23 -11.80 -5.88 11.32
N GLU A 24 -12.65 -6.84 10.97
CA GLU A 24 -13.61 -6.70 9.87
C GLU A 24 -14.57 -5.52 10.06
N SER A 25 -14.92 -5.17 11.31
CA SER A 25 -15.75 -4.00 11.63
C SER A 25 -15.12 -2.67 11.21
N ASP A 26 -13.80 -2.61 11.12
CA ASP A 26 -13.03 -1.42 10.76
C ASP A 26 -12.66 -1.40 9.27
N ARG A 27 -12.87 -2.53 8.57
CA ARG A 27 -12.66 -2.62 7.13
C ARG A 27 -13.85 -2.02 6.41
N ARG A 28 -13.55 -1.22 5.39
CA ARG A 28 -14.57 -0.66 4.51
C ARG A 28 -14.27 -1.12 3.09
N GLU A 29 -15.27 -1.66 2.44
CA GLU A 29 -15.19 -2.02 1.03
C GLU A 29 -15.25 -0.77 0.16
N PHE A 30 -14.61 -0.86 -1.01
CA PHE A 30 -14.61 0.15 -2.05
C PHE A 30 -14.50 -0.58 -3.40
N ASP A 31 -15.08 -0.01 -4.45
CA ASP A 31 -15.27 -0.66 -5.76
C ASP A 31 -14.15 -0.36 -6.77
N HIS A 32 -13.14 0.41 -6.36
CA HIS A 32 -12.00 0.82 -7.19
C HIS A 32 -10.67 0.25 -6.69
N THR A 33 -9.66 0.23 -7.55
CA THR A 33 -8.30 -0.12 -7.14
C THR A 33 -7.59 1.10 -6.54
N VAL A 34 -6.92 0.92 -5.41
CA VAL A 34 -6.09 1.94 -4.78
C VAL A 34 -4.62 1.61 -5.01
N GLU A 35 -3.92 2.50 -5.70
CA GLU A 35 -2.48 2.41 -5.95
C GLU A 35 -1.71 2.80 -4.68
N VAL A 36 -0.87 1.89 -4.19
CA VAL A 36 -0.14 2.03 -2.93
C VAL A 36 1.35 2.12 -3.22
N PHE A 37 1.97 3.25 -2.90
CA PHE A 37 3.42 3.39 -2.94
C PHE A 37 4.01 3.08 -1.56
N THR A 38 4.92 2.12 -1.51
CA THR A 38 5.63 1.77 -0.27
C THR A 38 7.14 1.88 -0.43
N ALA A 39 7.80 2.56 0.51
CA ALA A 39 9.23 2.82 0.47
C ALA A 39 9.99 2.19 1.63
N GLY A 40 11.29 1.97 1.43
CA GLY A 40 12.21 1.48 2.47
C GLY A 40 12.32 -0.05 2.48
N ALA A 41 11.71 -0.70 3.47
CA ALA A 41 11.83 -2.14 3.64
C ALA A 41 11.04 -2.91 2.56
N PRO A 42 11.58 -4.02 2.03
CA PRO A 42 10.85 -4.86 1.08
C PRO A 42 9.54 -5.38 1.71
N PRO A 43 8.39 -5.17 1.05
CA PRO A 43 7.14 -5.77 1.48
C PRO A 43 7.28 -7.28 1.39
N ALA A 44 6.89 -7.97 2.46
CA ALA A 44 6.92 -9.43 2.45
C ALA A 44 5.94 -9.96 1.37
N PRO A 45 6.29 -11.02 0.60
CA PRO A 45 5.39 -11.59 -0.41
C PRO A 45 4.02 -11.98 0.16
N ALA A 46 3.97 -12.39 1.43
CA ALA A 46 2.74 -12.72 2.14
C ALA A 46 1.82 -11.51 2.40
N ILE A 47 2.36 -10.28 2.40
CA ILE A 47 1.58 -9.03 2.49
C ILE A 47 0.96 -8.75 1.12
N LEU A 48 1.74 -8.84 0.04
CA LEU A 48 1.27 -8.62 -1.34
C LEU A 48 0.07 -9.53 -1.66
N ALA A 49 0.23 -10.83 -1.45
CA ALA A 49 -0.81 -11.82 -1.73
C ALA A 49 -2.11 -11.63 -0.92
N LYS A 50 -2.05 -10.95 0.23
CA LYS A 50 -3.21 -10.71 1.11
C LYS A 50 -3.93 -9.40 0.80
N ILE A 51 -3.24 -8.44 0.20
CA ILE A 51 -3.75 -7.08 0.03
C ILE A 51 -4.24 -6.80 -1.39
N GLU A 52 -3.72 -7.52 -2.39
CA GLU A 52 -4.27 -7.55 -3.76
C GLU A 52 -5.79 -7.86 -3.79
N PRO A 53 -6.31 -8.92 -3.11
CA PRO A 53 -7.76 -9.17 -3.09
C PRO A 53 -8.56 -8.12 -2.30
N MET A 54 -7.91 -7.26 -1.53
CA MET A 54 -8.54 -6.14 -0.83
C MET A 54 -8.65 -4.87 -1.71
N GLY A 55 -8.28 -4.96 -3.00
CA GLY A 55 -8.37 -3.84 -3.94
C GLY A 55 -7.17 -2.88 -3.91
N PHE A 56 -6.05 -3.29 -3.32
CA PHE A 56 -4.83 -2.48 -3.30
C PHE A 56 -3.77 -3.03 -4.26
N ASN A 57 -3.26 -2.16 -5.13
CA ASN A 57 -2.11 -2.48 -5.97
C ASN A 57 -0.85 -1.86 -5.37
N ILE A 58 0.17 -2.67 -5.05
CA ILE A 58 1.38 -2.16 -4.38
C ILE A 58 2.49 -1.94 -5.40
N THR A 59 3.01 -0.73 -5.45
CA THR A 59 4.29 -0.41 -6.08
C THR A 59 5.34 -0.21 -4.99
N GLN A 60 6.37 -1.06 -4.97
CA GLN A 60 7.50 -0.83 -4.10
C GLN A 60 8.42 0.20 -4.74
N VAL A 61 8.66 1.29 -4.03
CA VAL A 61 9.60 2.33 -4.46
C VAL A 61 10.83 2.32 -3.56
N TYR A 62 12.00 2.45 -4.15
CA TYR A 62 13.25 2.57 -3.43
C TYR A 62 13.81 3.97 -3.65
N GLY A 63 14.11 4.66 -2.56
CA GLY A 63 14.60 6.03 -2.57
C GLY A 63 15.33 6.36 -1.28
N LEU A 64 16.23 7.32 -1.36
CA LEU A 64 16.90 7.94 -0.22
C LEU A 64 16.32 9.35 -0.05
N THR A 65 16.27 9.86 1.17
CA THR A 65 15.78 11.23 1.40
C THR A 65 16.68 12.25 0.69
N GLU A 66 17.94 11.91 0.49
CA GLU A 66 18.96 12.64 -0.25
C GLU A 66 18.74 12.68 -1.77
N THR A 67 17.85 11.83 -2.31
CA THR A 67 17.52 11.78 -3.76
C THR A 67 16.18 12.44 -4.08
N TYR A 68 15.64 13.26 -3.17
CA TYR A 68 14.36 13.97 -3.34
C TYR A 68 13.13 13.07 -3.58
N GLY A 69 13.23 11.76 -3.32
CA GLY A 69 12.13 10.82 -3.53
C GLY A 69 12.58 9.45 -4.03
N PRO A 70 11.64 8.65 -4.58
CA PRO A 70 11.96 7.32 -5.09
C PRO A 70 12.84 7.40 -6.34
N ALA A 71 13.98 6.72 -6.30
CA ALA A 71 14.95 6.64 -7.38
C ALA A 71 14.68 5.45 -8.33
N THR A 72 14.01 4.39 -7.85
CA THR A 72 13.65 3.21 -8.63
C THR A 72 12.33 2.63 -8.14
N GLU A 73 11.49 2.14 -9.05
CA GLU A 73 10.24 1.44 -8.75
C GLU A 73 10.31 -0.03 -9.16
N CYS A 74 9.65 -0.88 -8.38
CA CYS A 74 9.46 -2.30 -8.67
C CYS A 74 7.96 -2.59 -8.51
N THR A 75 7.32 -2.86 -9.64
CA THR A 75 5.88 -3.13 -9.78
C THR A 75 5.62 -4.62 -9.90
#